data_AF-A0A1F8SM34-F1
#
_entry.id   AF-A0A1F8SM34-F1
#
_cell.length_a   1.000
_cell.length_b   1.000
_cell.length_c   1.000
_cell.angle_alpha   90.00
_cell.angle_beta   90.00
_cell.angle_gamma   90.00
#
_symmetry.space_group_name_H-M   'P 1'
#
loop_
_entity.id
_entity.type
_entity.pdbx_description
1 polymer ?
#
loop_
_entity_poly.entity_id
_entity_poly.type
_entity_poly.pdbx_seq_one_letter_code
_entity_poly.pdbx_strand_id
1 'polypeptide(L)'
;MWVFIIFVALDTICIGMGMGVPIFCILLGFPVGWFIVEYITTSTNSLPQVHRRVLVYALLTSAVTLLMRVVIWGPAVSILFDSNKDIANFGIPMILYEPLASFVGWMVLMILISPFLQLLTTIFGSYLALMRWVD
;
A
#
# COMPACT_ATOMS: atom_id res chain seq x y z
N MET A 1 -3.99 -13.82 14.34
CA MET A 1 -4.30 -12.51 14.96
C MET A 1 -3.04 -11.67 15.18
N TRP A 2 -2.04 -12.17 15.91
CA TRP A 2 -0.78 -11.44 16.17
C TRP A 2 0.00 -11.00 14.92
N VAL A 3 0.10 -11.85 13.89
CA VAL A 3 0.77 -11.52 12.61
C VAL A 3 0.15 -10.28 11.95
N PHE A 4 -1.19 -10.19 11.96
CA PHE A 4 -1.89 -9.05 11.38
C PHE A 4 -1.63 -7.76 12.18
N ILE A 5 -1.55 -7.86 13.51
CA ILE A 5 -1.19 -6.73 14.38
C ILE A 5 0.24 -6.25 14.06
N ILE A 6 1.19 -7.17 13.89
CA ILE A 6 2.58 -6.84 13.51
C ILE A 6 2.60 -6.13 12.15
N PHE A 7 1.85 -6.65 11.16
CA PHE A 7 1.73 -6.00 9.86
C PHE A 7 1.20 -4.57 9.98
N VAL A 8 0.09 -4.37 10.70
CA VAL A 8 -0.52 -3.04 10.91
C VAL A 8 0.47 -2.08 11.57
N ALA A 9 1.23 -2.55 12.57
CA ALA A 9 2.25 -1.75 13.24
C ALA A 9 3.39 -1.36 12.30
N LEU A 10 3.91 -2.31 11.51
CA LEU A 10 4.95 -2.05 10.52
C LEU A 10 4.46 -1.10 9.42
N ASP A 11 3.24 -1.31 8.90
CA ASP A 11 2.64 -0.46 7.88
C ASP A 11 2.47 0.99 8.40
N THR A 12 2.03 1.14 9.66
CA THR A 12 1.95 2.46 10.32
C THR A 12 3.32 3.14 10.40
N ILE A 13 4.36 2.40 10.77
CA ILE A 13 5.74 2.92 10.80
C ILE A 13 6.20 3.33 9.40
N CYS A 14 5.95 2.49 8.38
CA CYS A 14 6.29 2.78 6.99
C CYS A 14 5.57 4.02 6.47
N ILE A 15 4.30 4.23 6.83
CA ILE A 15 3.55 5.44 6.51
C ILE A 15 4.20 6.67 7.17
N GLY A 16 4.54 6.58 8.46
CA GLY A 16 5.17 7.67 9.19
C GLY A 16 6.58 8.01 8.70
N MET A 17 7.36 7.03 8.25
CA MET A 17 8.67 7.28 7.62
C MET A 17 8.53 7.84 6.20
N GLY A 18 7.47 7.46 5.48
CA GLY A 18 7.20 7.84 4.10
C GLY A 18 6.25 9.01 3.96
N MET A 19 6.21 9.96 4.92
CA MET A 19 5.25 11.09 4.93
C MET A 19 5.22 11.88 3.62
N GLY A 20 6.30 11.88 2.85
CA GLY A 20 6.37 12.46 1.51
C GLY A 20 6.11 11.48 0.36
N VAL A 21 6.51 10.21 0.40
CA VAL A 21 6.29 9.26 -0.71
C VAL A 21 6.04 7.88 -0.10
N PRO A 22 5.03 7.13 -0.56
CA PRO A 22 4.61 5.87 0.05
C PRO A 22 5.53 4.68 -0.31
N ILE A 23 6.82 4.94 -0.53
CA ILE A 23 7.78 3.94 -1.02
C ILE A 23 7.99 2.80 -0.02
N PHE A 24 8.02 3.08 1.28
CA PHE A 24 8.23 2.05 2.29
C PHE A 24 7.04 1.09 2.38
N CYS A 25 5.80 1.58 2.25
CA CYS A 25 4.61 0.71 2.20
C CYS A 25 4.61 -0.17 0.95
N ILE A 26 5.00 0.39 -0.20
CA ILE A 26 5.13 -0.37 -1.45
C ILE A 26 6.20 -1.46 -1.29
N LEU A 27 7.38 -1.12 -0.77
CA LEU A 27 8.46 -2.09 -0.58
C LEU A 27 8.14 -3.14 0.49
N LEU A 28 7.36 -2.79 1.52
CA LEU A 28 6.88 -3.73 2.54
C LEU A 28 6.04 -4.85 1.93
N GLY A 29 5.40 -4.62 0.77
CA GLY A 29 4.66 -5.65 0.05
C GLY A 29 5.51 -6.88 -0.29
N PHE A 30 6.78 -6.71 -0.67
CA PHE A 30 7.65 -7.84 -1.03
C PHE A 30 7.84 -8.86 0.12
N PRO A 31 8.38 -8.49 1.30
CA PRO A 31 8.57 -9.42 2.40
C PRO A 31 7.24 -9.92 2.98
N VAL A 32 6.18 -9.10 2.95
CA VAL A 32 4.85 -9.52 3.41
C VAL A 32 4.29 -10.61 2.51
N GLY A 33 4.38 -10.45 1.18
CA GLY A 33 3.95 -11.47 0.22
C GLY A 33 4.71 -12.78 0.40
N TRP A 34 6.02 -12.69 0.58
CA TRP A 34 6.86 -13.86 0.84
C TRP A 34 6.42 -14.62 2.11
N PHE A 35 6.27 -13.88 3.22
CA PHE A 35 5.85 -14.44 4.50
C PHE A 35 4.44 -15.06 4.44
N ILE A 36 3.50 -14.45 3.70
CA ILE A 36 2.15 -14.98 3.52
C ILE A 36 2.20 -16.40 2.93
N VAL A 37 3.04 -16.63 1.93
CA VAL A 37 3.17 -17.94 1.30
C VAL A 37 3.75 -18.95 2.28
N GLU A 38 4.89 -18.64 2.91
CA GLU A 38 5.51 -19.52 3.90
C GLU A 38 4.53 -19.88 5.02
N TYR A 39 3.74 -18.91 5.48
CA TYR A 39 2.70 -19.14 6.48
C TYR A 39 1.59 -20.05 5.96
N ILE A 40 1.05 -19.83 4.75
CA ILE A 40 -0.05 -20.64 4.22
C ILE A 40 0.39 -22.07 3.96
N THR A 41 1.57 -22.28 3.39
CA THR A 41 2.08 -23.61 2.99
C THR A 41 2.35 -24.52 4.19
N THR A 42 2.51 -23.97 5.40
CA THR A 42 2.53 -24.81 6.64
C THR A 42 1.18 -25.49 6.93
N SER A 43 0.08 -24.96 6.39
CA SER A 43 -1.29 -25.41 6.70
C SER A 43 -1.99 -26.14 5.56
N THR A 44 -1.50 -25.99 4.32
CA THR A 44 -2.10 -26.62 3.13
C THR A 44 -1.05 -26.80 2.04
N ASN A 45 -1.11 -27.95 1.36
CA ASN A 45 -0.31 -28.25 0.16
C ASN A 45 -1.11 -28.06 -1.15
N SER A 46 -2.35 -27.60 -1.06
CA SER A 46 -3.23 -27.43 -2.22
C SER A 46 -2.96 -26.10 -2.92
N LEU A 47 -2.34 -26.14 -4.09
CA LEU A 47 -1.99 -24.95 -4.87
C LEU A 47 -3.20 -23.99 -5.14
N PRO A 48 -4.40 -24.47 -5.52
CA PRO A 48 -5.57 -23.59 -5.67
C PRO A 48 -5.96 -22.88 -4.37
N GLN A 49 -5.82 -23.53 -3.22
CA GLN A 49 -6.11 -22.92 -1.92
C GLN A 49 -5.06 -21.87 -1.56
N VAL A 50 -3.78 -22.12 -1.88
CA VAL A 50 -2.70 -21.16 -1.67
C VAL A 50 -2.95 -19.88 -2.46
N HIS A 51 -3.22 -19.97 -3.77
CA HIS A 51 -3.51 -18.80 -4.60
C HIS A 51 -4.69 -17.98 -4.09
N ARG A 52 -5.80 -18.65 -3.73
CA ARG A 52 -6.98 -17.95 -3.19
C ARG A 52 -6.64 -17.20 -1.90
N ARG A 53 -5.91 -17.85 -0.98
CA ARG A 53 -5.54 -17.24 0.30
C ARG A 53 -4.55 -16.08 0.11
N VAL A 54 -3.55 -16.23 -0.77
CA VAL A 54 -2.62 -15.16 -1.14
C VAL A 54 -3.37 -13.93 -1.62
N LEU A 55 -4.33 -14.08 -2.54
CA LEU A 55 -5.14 -12.95 -3.03
C LEU A 55 -5.94 -12.29 -1.91
N VAL A 56 -6.57 -13.08 -1.03
CA VAL A 56 -7.31 -12.54 0.12
C VAL A 56 -6.39 -11.75 1.05
N TYR A 57 -5.23 -12.30 1.42
CA TYR A 57 -4.30 -11.60 2.31
C TYR A 57 -3.71 -10.35 1.66
N ALA A 58 -3.33 -10.40 0.38
CA ALA A 58 -2.81 -9.26 -0.35
C ALA A 58 -3.86 -8.13 -0.45
N LEU A 59 -5.12 -8.48 -0.70
CA LEU A 59 -6.24 -7.53 -0.67
C LEU A 59 -6.42 -6.93 0.72
N LEU A 60 -6.43 -7.77 1.78
CA LEU A 60 -6.57 -7.29 3.16
C LEU A 60 -5.46 -6.33 3.55
N THR A 61 -4.20 -6.65 3.26
CA THR A 61 -3.06 -5.77 3.56
C THR A 61 -3.16 -4.45 2.81
N SER A 62 -3.50 -4.47 1.51
CA SER A 62 -3.69 -3.24 0.74
C SER A 62 -4.90 -2.41 1.19
N ALA A 63 -5.98 -3.06 1.65
CA ALA A 63 -7.18 -2.39 2.14
C ALA A 63 -6.89 -1.65 3.44
N VAL A 64 -6.11 -2.25 4.34
CA VAL A 64 -5.63 -1.59 5.57
C VAL A 64 -4.83 -0.34 5.20
N THR A 65 -3.85 -0.46 4.32
CA THR A 65 -3.04 0.70 3.90
C THR A 65 -3.91 1.77 3.22
N LEU A 66 -4.84 1.38 2.35
CA LEU A 66 -5.79 2.31 1.72
C LEU A 66 -6.59 3.09 2.77
N LEU A 67 -7.13 2.41 3.78
CA LEU A 67 -7.87 3.07 4.86
C LEU A 67 -6.98 4.06 5.62
N MET A 68 -5.75 3.69 5.95
CA MET A 68 -4.82 4.61 6.61
C MET A 68 -4.48 5.82 5.72
N ARG A 69 -4.28 5.61 4.41
CA ARG A 69 -4.03 6.70 3.45
C ARG A 69 -5.23 7.63 3.33
N VAL A 70 -6.45 7.10 3.31
CA VAL A 70 -7.68 7.91 3.34
C VAL A 70 -7.79 8.71 4.64
N VAL A 71 -7.45 8.13 5.80
CA VAL A 71 -7.49 8.87 7.07
C VAL A 71 -6.48 10.03 7.09
N ILE A 72 -5.27 9.81 6.57
CA ILE A 72 -4.20 10.82 6.60
C ILE A 72 -4.38 11.89 5.52
N TRP A 73 -4.64 11.48 4.28
CA TRP A 73 -4.68 12.38 3.11
C TRP A 73 -6.10 12.75 2.67
N GLY A 74 -7.12 12.00 3.06
CA GLY A 74 -8.52 12.29 2.75
C GLY A 74 -8.97 13.69 3.18
N PRO A 75 -8.60 14.19 4.38
CA PRO A 75 -8.93 15.57 4.76
C PRO A 75 -8.36 16.62 3.78
N ALA A 76 -7.19 16.39 3.19
CA ALA A 76 -6.59 17.30 2.22
C ALA A 76 -7.38 17.39 0.91
N VAL A 77 -8.13 16.34 0.53
CA VAL A 77 -8.99 16.35 -0.67
C VAL A 77 -10.01 17.49 -0.63
N SER A 78 -10.45 17.91 0.57
CA SER A 78 -11.37 19.05 0.73
C SER A 78 -10.85 20.36 0.14
N ILE A 79 -9.52 20.52 0.00
CA ILE A 79 -8.88 21.71 -0.57
C ILE A 79 -9.28 21.91 -2.04
N LEU A 80 -9.59 20.83 -2.77
CA LEU A 80 -10.04 20.91 -4.16
C LEU A 80 -11.37 21.65 -4.33
N PHE A 81 -12.16 21.78 -3.26
CA PHE A 81 -13.45 22.45 -3.28
C PHE A 81 -13.41 23.86 -2.69
N ASP A 82 -12.23 24.33 -2.27
CA ASP A 82 -12.03 25.66 -1.69
C ASP A 82 -11.15 26.52 -2.59
N SER A 83 -11.77 27.48 -3.29
CA SER A 83 -11.10 28.39 -4.21
C SER A 83 -10.16 29.38 -3.52
N ASN A 84 -10.21 29.51 -2.19
CA ASN A 84 -9.44 30.50 -1.45
C ASN A 84 -8.13 29.94 -0.87
N LYS A 85 -7.86 28.63 -1.02
CA LYS A 85 -6.66 28.00 -0.46
C LYS A 85 -5.50 28.05 -1.43
N ASP A 86 -4.34 28.45 -0.91
CA ASP A 86 -3.09 28.50 -1.65
C ASP A 86 -2.48 27.10 -1.80
N ILE A 87 -2.76 26.47 -2.95
CA ILE A 87 -2.23 25.14 -3.30
C ILE A 87 -0.72 25.21 -3.59
N ALA A 88 -0.22 26.34 -4.09
CA ALA A 88 1.19 26.48 -4.44
C ALA A 88 2.09 26.42 -3.20
N ASN A 89 1.62 26.94 -2.07
CA ASN A 89 2.33 26.90 -0.79
C ASN A 89 1.93 25.71 0.11
N PHE A 90 1.20 24.73 -0.40
CA PHE A 90 0.78 23.54 0.37
C PHE A 90 1.95 22.60 0.73
N GLY A 91 3.12 22.75 0.08
CA GLY A 91 4.33 22.00 0.41
C GLY A 91 4.43 20.61 -0.26
N ILE A 92 3.61 20.36 -1.28
CA ILE A 92 3.72 19.16 -2.12
C ILE A 92 4.70 19.37 -3.28
N PRO A 93 5.36 18.30 -3.76
CA PRO A 93 6.23 18.43 -4.92
C PRO A 93 5.41 18.69 -6.19
N MET A 94 5.99 19.50 -7.07
CA MET A 94 5.44 19.77 -8.39
C MET A 94 5.69 18.56 -9.31
N ILE A 95 4.76 17.62 -9.33
CA ILE A 95 4.78 16.47 -10.25
C ILE A 95 4.44 16.92 -11.68
N LEU A 96 3.56 17.90 -11.80
CA LEU A 96 3.10 18.52 -13.05
C LEU A 96 3.43 20.02 -13.03
N TYR A 97 3.26 20.67 -14.18
CA TYR A 97 3.60 22.10 -14.33
C TYR A 97 2.70 23.04 -13.51
N GLU A 98 1.41 22.71 -13.34
CA GLU A 98 0.46 23.54 -12.60
C GLU A 98 0.24 23.05 -11.15
N PRO A 99 0.13 23.96 -10.16
CA PRO A 99 -0.05 23.57 -8.75
C PRO A 99 -1.28 22.70 -8.50
N LEU A 100 -2.42 23.04 -9.12
CA LEU A 100 -3.66 22.29 -8.97
C LEU A 100 -3.52 20.86 -9.52
N ALA A 101 -2.95 20.73 -10.72
CA ALA A 101 -2.74 19.43 -11.34
C ALA A 101 -1.75 18.57 -10.52
N SER A 102 -0.68 19.17 -10.01
CA SER A 102 0.27 18.52 -9.10
C SER A 102 -0.41 18.04 -7.81
N PHE A 103 -1.31 18.83 -7.25
CA PHE A 103 -2.07 18.45 -6.07
C PHE A 103 -2.99 17.25 -6.31
N VAL A 104 -3.74 17.26 -7.42
CA VAL A 104 -4.58 16.12 -7.80
C VAL A 104 -3.72 14.87 -8.00
N GLY A 105 -2.61 15.00 -8.75
CA GLY A 105 -1.66 13.91 -8.94
C GLY A 105 -1.11 13.35 -7.63
N TRP A 106 -0.80 14.24 -6.68
CA TRP A 106 -0.34 13.86 -5.35
C TRP A 106 -1.39 13.10 -4.54
N MET A 107 -2.65 13.57 -4.52
CA MET A 107 -3.75 12.88 -3.84
C MET A 107 -3.97 11.48 -4.42
N VAL A 108 -3.98 11.37 -5.76
CA VAL A 108 -4.14 10.08 -6.46
C VAL A 108 -2.97 9.15 -6.15
N LEU A 109 -1.74 9.67 -6.14
CA LEU A 109 -0.54 8.92 -5.77
C LEU A 109 -0.66 8.34 -4.35
N MET A 110 -1.00 9.20 -3.39
CA MET A 110 -1.04 8.86 -1.97
C MET A 110 -2.17 7.88 -1.63
N ILE A 111 -3.37 8.17 -2.11
CA ILE A 111 -4.57 7.44 -1.70
C ILE A 111 -4.78 6.19 -2.54
N LEU A 112 -4.60 6.26 -3.86
CA LEU A 112 -5.01 5.17 -4.76
C LEU A 112 -3.84 4.37 -5.31
N ILE A 113 -2.84 5.04 -5.90
CA ILE A 113 -1.74 4.34 -6.56
C ILE A 113 -0.91 3.59 -5.53
N SER A 114 -0.66 4.17 -4.36
CA SER A 114 0.22 3.55 -3.38
C SER A 114 -0.27 2.23 -2.79
N PRO A 115 -1.53 2.10 -2.32
CA PRO A 115 -2.01 0.83 -1.80
C PRO A 115 -2.17 -0.19 -2.94
N PHE A 116 -2.46 0.26 -4.16
CA PHE A 116 -2.50 -0.61 -5.33
C PHE A 116 -1.11 -1.17 -5.69
N LEU A 117 -0.06 -0.34 -5.66
CA LEU A 117 1.32 -0.82 -5.85
C LEU A 117 1.77 -1.75 -4.73
N GLN A 118 1.33 -1.52 -3.49
CA GLN A 118 1.56 -2.45 -2.38
C GLN A 118 0.84 -3.79 -2.59
N LEU A 119 -0.39 -3.79 -3.13
CA LEU A 119 -1.08 -5.01 -3.53
C LEU A 119 -0.26 -5.79 -4.57
N LEU A 120 0.21 -5.11 -5.63
CA LEU A 120 0.98 -5.74 -6.71
C LEU A 120 2.31 -6.32 -6.21
N THR A 121 3.05 -5.58 -5.39
CA THR A 121 4.31 -6.06 -4.79
C THR A 121 4.08 -7.20 -3.80
N THR A 122 2.96 -7.24 -3.09
CA THR A 122 2.57 -8.37 -2.23
C THR A 122 2.27 -9.61 -3.04
N ILE A 123 1.51 -9.49 -4.14
CA ILE A 123 1.26 -10.60 -5.07
C ILE A 123 2.57 -11.08 -5.69
N PHE A 124 3.43 -10.17 -6.11
CA PHE A 124 4.72 -10.50 -6.71
C PHE A 124 5.65 -11.20 -5.71
N GLY A 125 5.80 -10.68 -4.50
CA GLY A 125 6.59 -11.32 -3.44
C GLY A 125 6.08 -12.72 -3.09
N SER A 126 4.75 -12.90 -3.09
CA SER A 126 4.12 -14.20 -2.93
C SER A 126 4.47 -15.14 -4.09
N TYR A 127 4.46 -14.66 -5.33
CA TYR A 127 4.81 -15.46 -6.50
C TYR A 127 6.28 -15.93 -6.45
N LEU A 128 7.21 -15.06 -6.04
CA LEU A 128 8.62 -15.44 -5.87
C LEU A 128 8.79 -16.55 -4.82
N ALA A 129 8.08 -16.44 -3.68
CA ALA A 129 8.11 -17.46 -2.65
C ALA A 129 7.49 -18.78 -3.12
N LEU A 130 6.43 -18.73 -3.93
CA LEU A 130 5.81 -19.92 -4.51
C LEU A 130 6.75 -20.67 -5.46
N MET A 131 7.50 -19.95 -6.31
CA MET A 131 8.48 -20.60 -7.19
C MET A 131 9.48 -21.43 -6.39
N ARG A 132 10.04 -20.85 -5.33
CA ARG A 132 10.96 -21.56 -4.42
C ARG A 132 10.31 -22.77 -3.71
N TRP A 133 9.00 -22.73 -3.46
CA TRP A 133 8.31 -23.81 -2.76
C TRP A 133 7.93 -24.98 -3.69
N VAL A 134 7.68 -24.70 -4.97
CA VAL A 134 7.33 -25.73 -5.97
C VAL A 134 8.59 -26.46 -6.49
N ASP A 135 9.72 -25.78 -6.54
CA ASP A 135 11.03 -26.34 -6.90
C ASP A 135 11.59 -27.27 -5.79
#